data_AF-A0A7K4NQM6-F1
#
_entry.id   AF-A0A7K4NQM6-F1
#
_cell.length_a   1.000
_cell.length_b   1.000
_cell.length_c   1.000
_cell.angle_alpha   90.00
_cell.angle_beta   90.00
_cell.angle_gamma   90.00
#
_symmetry.space_group_name_H-M   'P 1'
#
loop_
_entity.id
_entity.type
_entity.pdbx_description
1 polymer ?
#
loop_
_entity_poly.entity_id
_entity_poly.type
_entity_poly.pdbx_seq_one_letter_code
_entity_poly.pdbx_strand_id
1 'polypeptide(L)'
;MNRFEESKIAEHDGRLDEMTREIHDLRIEKEEPEKEMTRVRVVAVEFKKEKYRLGEDEVNRNLSDGFVIQKEFQTESGVVIFMTKWEKPKKVDGAMN
;
A
#
# COMPACT_ATOMS: atom_id res chain seq x y z
N MET A 1 10.74 49.79 -13.38
CA MET A 1 9.85 48.95 -12.56
C MET A 1 9.30 49.81 -11.45
N ASN A 2 8.00 49.80 -11.21
CA ASN A 2 7.40 50.58 -10.12
C ASN A 2 7.40 49.75 -8.82
N ARG A 3 7.49 50.39 -7.66
CA ARG A 3 7.42 49.74 -6.33
C ARG A 3 6.22 48.81 -6.18
N PHE A 4 5.10 49.14 -6.84
CA PHE A 4 3.92 48.28 -6.86
C PHE A 4 4.16 46.96 -7.59
N GLU A 5 4.85 47.00 -8.73
CA GLU A 5 5.21 45.81 -9.50
C GLU A 5 6.23 44.95 -8.73
N GLU A 6 7.23 45.60 -8.11
CA GLU A 6 8.22 44.94 -7.25
C GLU A 6 7.57 44.25 -6.04
N SER A 7 6.60 44.91 -5.40
CA SER A 7 5.84 44.34 -4.28
C SER A 7 5.01 43.13 -4.70
N LYS A 8 4.44 43.15 -5.92
CA LYS A 8 3.65 42.02 -6.44
C LYS A 8 4.52 40.84 -6.84
N ILE A 9 5.72 41.11 -7.36
CA ILE A 9 6.71 40.07 -7.65
C ILE A 9 7.15 39.37 -6.35
N ALA A 10 7.50 40.14 -5.31
CA ALA A 10 7.89 39.57 -4.01
C ALA A 10 6.77 38.73 -3.37
N GLU A 11 5.51 39.16 -3.49
CA GLU A 11 4.35 38.41 -3.02
C GLU A 11 4.18 37.08 -3.79
N HIS A 12 4.38 37.11 -5.11
CA HIS A 12 4.28 35.92 -5.94
C HIS A 12 5.40 34.92 -5.66
N ASP A 13 6.63 35.39 -5.46
CA ASP A 13 7.77 34.53 -5.11
C ASP A 13 7.53 33.82 -3.77
N GLY A 14 7.01 34.54 -2.76
CA GLY A 14 6.65 33.94 -1.48
C GLY A 14 5.58 32.85 -1.60
N ARG A 15 4.58 33.05 -2.47
CA ARG A 15 3.54 32.05 -2.75
C ARG A 15 4.08 30.84 -3.50
N LEU A 16 5.02 31.04 -4.43
CA LEU A 16 5.69 29.95 -5.15
C LEU A 16 6.55 29.10 -4.20
N ASP A 17 7.25 29.72 -3.26
CA ASP A 17 8.02 29.03 -2.23
C ASP A 17 7.13 28.19 -1.32
N GLU A 18 5.97 28.72 -0.93
CA GLU A 18 4.99 28.00 -0.11
C GLU A 18 4.40 26.79 -0.86
N MET A 19 3.95 26.98 -2.11
CA MET A 19 3.47 25.89 -2.95
C MET A 19 4.53 24.82 -3.20
N THR A 20 5.81 25.21 -3.35
CA THR A 20 6.91 24.27 -3.55
C THR A 20 7.15 23.41 -2.31
N ARG A 21 7.07 24.00 -1.11
CA ARG A 21 7.15 23.26 0.16
C ARG A 21 6.00 22.29 0.33
N GLU A 22 4.76 22.73 0.08
CA GLU A 22 3.59 21.84 0.19
C GLU A 22 3.69 20.65 -0.77
N ILE A 23 4.11 20.86 -2.02
CA ILE A 23 4.31 19.78 -2.99
C ILE A 23 5.40 18.81 -2.52
N HIS A 24 6.48 19.32 -1.93
CA HIS A 24 7.57 18.51 -1.41
C HIS A 24 7.11 17.66 -0.21
N ASP A 25 6.38 18.24 0.73
CA ASP A 25 5.88 17.54 1.90
C ASP A 25 4.84 16.47 1.51
N LEU A 26 3.95 16.78 0.56
CA LEU A 26 3.01 15.80 0.00
C LEU A 26 3.71 14.65 -0.74
N ARG A 27 4.88 14.89 -1.34
CA ARG A 27 5.70 13.84 -1.97
C ARG A 27 6.32 12.93 -0.92
N ILE A 28 6.86 13.49 0.16
CA ILE A 28 7.41 12.71 1.29
C ILE A 28 6.32 11.90 1.99
N GLU A 29 5.14 12.48 2.21
CA GLU A 29 4.01 11.77 2.80
C GLU A 29 3.49 10.65 1.90
N LYS A 30 3.54 10.82 0.57
CA LYS A 30 3.19 9.78 -0.41
C LYS A 30 4.28 8.73 -0.61
N GLU A 31 5.54 9.07 -0.35
CA GLU A 31 6.65 8.12 -0.22
C GLU A 31 6.59 7.38 1.13
N GLU A 32 5.44 6.78 1.45
CA GLU A 32 5.51 5.59 2.29
C GLU A 32 6.47 4.61 1.58
N PRO A 33 7.46 4.02 2.28
CA PRO A 33 8.38 3.08 1.63
C PRO A 33 7.54 2.04 0.91
N GLU A 34 7.79 1.87 -0.40
CA GLU A 34 7.04 0.94 -1.23
C GLU A 34 6.94 -0.38 -0.47
N LYS A 35 5.72 -0.76 -0.08
CA LYS A 35 5.52 -2.01 0.65
C LYS A 35 5.95 -3.13 -0.28
N GLU A 36 6.81 -4.01 0.19
CA GLU A 36 7.26 -5.15 -0.58
C GLU A 36 6.34 -6.34 -0.31
N MET A 37 6.06 -7.13 -1.36
CA MET A 37 5.31 -8.37 -1.19
C MET A 37 6.18 -9.37 -0.43
N THR A 38 5.87 -9.61 0.85
CA THR A 38 6.68 -10.49 1.71
C THR A 38 6.21 -11.93 1.70
N ARG A 39 4.90 -12.16 1.51
CA ARG A 39 4.31 -13.51 1.55
C ARG A 39 3.18 -13.68 0.55
N VAL A 40 3.06 -14.90 0.04
CA VAL A 40 1.97 -15.36 -0.82
C VAL A 40 1.32 -16.60 -0.20
N ARG A 41 0.00 -16.68 -0.30
CA ARG A 41 -0.82 -17.82 0.09
C ARG A 41 -1.82 -18.12 -1.02
N VAL A 42 -2.09 -19.40 -1.23
CA VAL A 42 -3.13 -19.89 -2.13
C VAL A 42 -4.03 -20.77 -1.32
N VAL A 43 -5.29 -20.39 -1.18
CA VAL A 43 -6.27 -21.10 -0.36
C VAL A 43 -7.38 -21.61 -1.26
N ALA A 44 -7.67 -22.91 -1.19
CA ALA A 44 -8.79 -23.52 -1.87
C ALA A 44 -10.00 -23.62 -0.93
N VAL A 45 -11.14 -23.12 -1.38
CA VAL A 45 -12.43 -23.27 -0.69
C VAL A 45 -13.30 -24.22 -1.51
N GLU A 46 -13.36 -25.48 -1.11
CA GLU A 46 -14.20 -26.50 -1.76
C GLU A 46 -15.68 -26.27 -1.41
N PHE A 47 -16.56 -26.12 -2.39
CA PHE A 47 -18.02 -26.00 -2.19
C PHE A 47 -18.68 -27.36 -1.93
N LYS A 48 -18.11 -28.12 -0.99
CA LYS A 48 -18.72 -29.30 -0.40
C LYS A 48 -19.17 -28.94 1.01
N LYS A 49 -20.39 -29.34 1.37
CA LYS A 49 -21.05 -28.97 2.63
C LYS A 49 -20.19 -29.27 3.87
N GLU A 50 -19.36 -30.31 3.80
CA GLU A 50 -18.51 -30.76 4.89
C GLU A 50 -17.13 -30.09 4.92
N LYS A 51 -16.74 -29.40 3.82
CA LYS A 51 -15.36 -28.93 3.62
C LYS A 51 -15.19 -27.43 3.44
N TYR A 52 -16.21 -26.70 2.99
CA TYR A 52 -16.06 -25.28 2.68
C TYR A 52 -15.53 -24.47 3.88
N ARG A 53 -15.94 -24.83 5.10
CA ARG A 53 -15.50 -24.18 6.34
C ARG A 53 -13.99 -24.23 6.56
N LEU A 54 -13.31 -25.29 6.11
CA LEU A 54 -11.86 -25.40 6.27
C LEU A 54 -11.13 -24.30 5.50
N GLY A 55 -11.53 -24.09 4.24
CA GLY A 55 -10.98 -23.03 3.40
C GLY A 55 -11.42 -21.64 3.87
N GLU A 56 -12.69 -21.49 4.27
CA GLU A 56 -13.23 -20.25 4.85
C GLU A 56 -12.43 -19.82 6.09
N ASP A 57 -12.20 -20.74 7.03
CA ASP A 57 -11.45 -20.48 8.25
C ASP A 57 -9.99 -20.10 7.94
N GLU A 58 -9.38 -20.71 6.91
CA GLU A 58 -8.03 -20.35 6.48
C GLU A 58 -7.96 -18.96 5.86
N VAL A 59 -8.93 -18.60 5.01
CA VAL A 59 -9.04 -17.24 4.48
C VAL A 59 -9.22 -16.24 5.61
N ASN A 60 -10.13 -16.49 6.55
CA ASN A 60 -10.39 -15.60 7.69
C ASN A 60 -9.16 -15.42 8.59
N ARG A 61 -8.40 -16.48 8.84
CA ARG A 61 -7.12 -16.40 9.56
C ARG A 61 -6.09 -15.55 8.80
N ASN A 62 -5.96 -15.76 7.49
CA ASN A 62 -5.02 -15.00 6.67
C ASN A 62 -5.39 -13.50 6.62
N LEU A 63 -6.68 -13.17 6.49
CA LEU A 63 -7.17 -11.79 6.57
C LEU A 63 -6.82 -11.16 7.92
N SER A 64 -7.00 -11.90 9.02
CA SER A 64 -6.65 -11.44 10.37
C SER A 64 -5.14 -11.22 10.56
N ASP A 65 -4.29 -11.97 9.85
CA ASP A 65 -2.83 -11.79 9.81
C ASP A 65 -2.40 -10.71 8.78
N GLY A 66 -3.34 -9.95 8.20
CA GLY A 66 -3.04 -8.83 7.30
C GLY A 66 -2.69 -9.22 5.87
N PHE A 67 -3.01 -10.45 5.45
CA PHE A 67 -3.04 -10.77 4.02
C PHE A 67 -4.23 -10.08 3.34
N VAL A 68 -4.06 -9.75 2.06
CA VAL A 68 -5.12 -9.21 1.20
C VAL A 68 -5.37 -10.16 0.04
N ILE A 69 -6.63 -10.29 -0.38
CA ILE A 69 -7.00 -11.07 -1.57
C ILE A 69 -6.57 -10.29 -2.81
N GLN A 70 -5.74 -10.92 -3.65
CA GLN A 70 -5.29 -10.34 -4.93
C GLN A 70 -6.15 -10.82 -6.08
N LYS A 71 -6.50 -12.10 -6.06
CA LYS A 71 -7.26 -12.73 -7.14
C LYS A 71 -7.99 -13.95 -6.64
N GLU A 72 -9.15 -14.19 -7.22
CA GLU A 72 -9.91 -15.42 -7.04
C GLU A 72 -10.14 -16.10 -8.39
N PHE A 73 -10.13 -17.42 -8.37
CA PHE A 73 -10.40 -18.26 -9.53
C PHE A 73 -11.52 -19.21 -9.17
N GLN A 74 -12.69 -18.96 -9.75
CA GLN A 74 -13.81 -19.88 -9.62
C GLN A 74 -13.52 -21.17 -10.38
N THR A 75 -13.80 -22.30 -9.75
CA THR A 75 -13.75 -23.64 -10.35
C THR A 75 -15.13 -24.26 -10.28
N GLU A 76 -15.34 -25.39 -10.96
CA GLU A 76 -16.59 -26.15 -10.86
C GLU A 76 -16.86 -26.65 -9.42
N SER A 77 -15.80 -26.84 -8.63
CA SER A 77 -15.87 -27.45 -7.30
C SER A 77 -15.70 -26.45 -6.15
N GLY A 78 -15.51 -25.15 -6.44
CA GLY A 78 -15.18 -24.16 -5.42
C GLY A 78 -14.55 -22.89 -5.95
N VAL A 79 -13.68 -22.30 -5.13
CA VAL A 79 -12.86 -21.14 -5.49
C VAL A 79 -11.43 -21.31 -4.97
N VAL A 80 -10.46 -20.84 -5.75
CA VAL A 80 -9.05 -20.75 -5.33
C VAL A 80 -8.71 -19.27 -5.16
N ILE A 81 -8.28 -18.88 -3.98
CA ILE A 81 -8.01 -17.50 -3.59
C ILE A 81 -6.51 -17.30 -3.43
N PHE A 82 -5.94 -16.38 -4.21
CA PHE A 82 -4.57 -15.91 -4.09
C PHE A 82 -4.54 -14.70 -3.16
N MET A 83 -3.79 -14.83 -2.07
CA MET A 83 -3.63 -13.79 -1.06
C MET A 83 -2.17 -13.41 -0.92
N THR A 84 -1.90 -12.13 -0.69
CA THR A 84 -0.54 -11.63 -0.47
C THR A 84 -0.47 -10.73 0.75
N LYS A 85 0.69 -10.71 1.41
CA LYS A 85 0.98 -9.79 2.51
C LYS A 85 2.05 -8.81 2.04
N TRP A 86 1.81 -7.53 2.27
CA TRP A 86 2.71 -6.45 1.90
C TRP A 86 3.19 -5.77 3.19
N GLU A 87 4.50 -5.74 3.42
CA GLU A 87 5.08 -5.16 4.63
C GLU A 87 6.11 -4.09 4.23
N LYS A 88 6.33 -3.10 5.10
CA LYS A 88 7.40 -2.13 4.89
C LYS A 88 8.73 -2.88 4.97
N PRO A 89 9.69 -2.62 4.05
CA PRO A 89 11.01 -3.24 4.13
C PRO A 89 11.62 -2.96 5.51
N LYS A 90 12.15 -4.00 6.16
CA LYS A 90 12.84 -3.83 7.43
C LYS A 90 14.10 -3.02 7.15
N LYS A 91 14.21 -1.82 7.73
CA LYS A 91 15.47 -1.08 7.73
C LYS A 91 16.53 -1.99 8.35
N VAL A 92 17.54 -2.32 7.56
CA VAL A 92 18.70 -3.07 8.06
C VAL A 92 19.55 -2.05 8.83
N ASP A 93 19.24 -1.85 10.10
CA ASP A 93 20.07 -1.06 11.00
C ASP A 93 21.36 -1.84 11.26
N GLY A 94 22.37 -1.67 10.40
CA GLY A 94 23.72 -2.21 10.65
C GLY A 94 24.50 -2.65 9.42
N ALA A 95 25.10 -1.68 8.73
CA ALA A 95 26.37 -1.90 8.05
C ALA A 95 27.27 -0.67 8.30
N MET A 96 27.59 -0.42 9.58
CA MET A 96 28.83 0.25 9.93
C MET A 96 29.91 -0.84 9.97
N ASN A 97 30.75 -0.87 8.95
CA ASN A 97 32.12 -1.39 9.01
C ASN A 97 33.02 -0.34 8.38
#